data_AF-A0A0J9ER89-F1
#
_entry.id   AF-A0A0J9ER89-F1
#
_cell.length_a   1.000
_cell.length_b   1.000
_cell.length_c   1.000
_cell.angle_alpha   90.00
_cell.angle_beta   90.00
_cell.angle_gamma   90.00
#
_symmetry.space_group_name_H-M   'P 1'
#
loop_
_entity.id
_entity.type
_entity.pdbx_description
1 polymer ?
#
loop_
_entity_poly.entity_id
_entity_poly.type
_entity_poly.pdbx_seq_one_letter_code
_entity_poly.pdbx_strand_id
1 'polypeptide(L)'
;MASNSRTGLVNLPKELIQMIAMLVELEDADMCRMARTCRYFAEAIIPPNSGVWRRRFLQKYDHPPPDKSSEEVRVEYKVRSIMLAQTPSFRDGEGRKEKLWLSVLTTLFAAESYNTQPSRQGDEMRVSRNRACIKKAIRSSGFLDQPIVGDGANSSLPPSRPYLAIQLAATYLVLDINHSFRSLRTDYDLNIVYRCDSSTPDIPIINASNDEENIDLYQLLHIRNFWKRHLRNRDENTFHKSYHNMPKIMRPKAWEEGLGNKGSLGTCWLGYYYLAILKISIAKPKSLFGSNL
;
A
#
# COMPACT_ATOMS: atom_id res chain seq x y z
N MET A 1 -17.54 -38.47 -49.42
CA MET A 1 -17.12 -37.07 -49.11
C MET A 1 -17.20 -36.90 -47.61
N ALA A 2 -16.07 -36.98 -46.91
CA ALA A 2 -16.02 -36.74 -45.47
C ALA A 2 -16.12 -35.23 -45.22
N SER A 3 -17.16 -34.80 -44.51
CA SER A 3 -17.26 -33.44 -44.02
C SER A 3 -16.13 -33.21 -43.02
N ASN A 4 -15.09 -32.50 -43.44
CA ASN A 4 -14.08 -31.95 -42.53
C ASN A 4 -14.77 -30.89 -41.66
N SER A 5 -15.43 -31.32 -40.58
CA SER A 5 -15.79 -30.44 -39.47
C SER A 5 -14.48 -30.00 -38.82
N ARG A 6 -13.85 -28.95 -39.37
CA ARG A 6 -12.68 -28.35 -38.76
C ARG A 6 -13.07 -27.90 -37.35
N THR A 7 -12.63 -28.64 -36.35
CA THR A 7 -12.71 -28.29 -34.93
C THR A 7 -11.67 -27.21 -34.64
N GLY A 8 -11.91 -26.00 -35.17
CA GLY A 8 -11.10 -24.83 -34.86
C GLY A 8 -11.47 -24.28 -33.48
N LEU A 9 -10.51 -23.68 -32.79
CA LEU A 9 -10.75 -22.97 -31.51
C LEU A 9 -11.88 -21.92 -31.64
N VAL A 10 -12.06 -21.32 -32.81
CA VAL A 10 -13.15 -20.36 -33.10
C VAL A 10 -14.57 -20.95 -33.02
N ASN A 11 -14.69 -22.28 -32.98
CA ASN A 11 -15.98 -22.98 -32.83
C ASN A 11 -16.31 -23.33 -31.38
N LEU A 12 -15.39 -23.06 -30.43
CA LEU A 12 -15.67 -23.24 -29.01
C LEU A 12 -16.58 -22.11 -28.50
N PRO A 13 -17.49 -22.37 -27.55
CA PRO A 13 -18.24 -21.33 -26.85
C PRO A 13 -17.33 -20.25 -26.24
N LYS A 14 -17.82 -19.02 -26.13
CA LYS A 14 -17.06 -17.87 -25.60
C LYS A 14 -16.56 -18.15 -24.18
N GLU A 15 -17.30 -18.93 -23.40
CA GLU A 15 -16.97 -19.34 -22.03
C GLU A 15 -15.70 -20.20 -22.00
N LEU A 16 -15.54 -21.14 -22.95
CA LEU A 16 -14.33 -21.96 -23.05
C LEU A 16 -13.13 -21.14 -23.51
N ILE A 17 -13.34 -20.19 -24.43
CA ILE A 17 -12.30 -19.23 -24.83
C ILE A 17 -11.84 -18.39 -23.65
N GLN A 18 -12.78 -17.90 -22.83
CA GLN A 18 -12.44 -17.18 -21.60
C GLN A 18 -11.69 -18.09 -20.61
N MET A 19 -12.11 -19.35 -20.42
CA MET A 19 -11.41 -20.29 -19.55
C MET A 19 -9.95 -20.51 -19.98
N ILE A 20 -9.69 -20.64 -21.28
CA ILE A 20 -8.35 -20.74 -21.84
C ILE A 20 -7.55 -19.45 -21.58
N ALA A 21 -8.11 -18.28 -21.85
CA ALA A 21 -7.46 -16.99 -21.60
C ALA A 21 -7.15 -16.73 -20.11
N MET A 22 -7.86 -17.42 -19.23
CA MET A 22 -7.77 -17.32 -17.77
C MET A 22 -6.77 -18.31 -17.13
N LEU A 23 -6.08 -19.13 -17.93
CA LEU A 23 -5.02 -20.01 -17.45
C LEU A 23 -3.88 -19.19 -16.81
N VAL A 24 -3.38 -19.69 -15.68
CA VAL A 24 -2.46 -18.95 -14.77
C VAL A 24 -1.12 -18.65 -15.43
N GLU A 25 -0.71 -19.47 -16.39
CA GLU A 25 0.56 -19.36 -17.12
C GLU A 25 0.57 -18.23 -18.17
N LEU A 26 -0.60 -17.74 -18.58
CA LEU A 26 -0.69 -16.67 -19.57
C LEU A 26 -0.47 -15.31 -18.92
N GLU A 27 0.33 -14.44 -19.53
CA GLU A 27 0.47 -13.05 -19.11
C GLU A 27 -0.59 -12.15 -19.76
N ASP A 28 -0.70 -10.90 -19.28
CA ASP A 28 -1.57 -9.88 -19.90
C ASP A 28 -1.25 -9.69 -21.39
N ALA A 29 0.02 -9.79 -21.76
CA ALA A 29 0.47 -9.68 -23.14
C ALA A 29 -0.08 -10.82 -24.01
N ASP A 30 -0.11 -12.05 -23.49
CA ASP A 30 -0.57 -13.22 -24.25
C ASP A 30 -2.06 -13.19 -24.47
N MET A 31 -2.84 -12.76 -23.47
CA MET A 31 -4.27 -12.52 -23.64
C MET A 31 -4.55 -11.44 -24.68
N CYS A 32 -3.77 -10.34 -24.67
CA CYS A 32 -3.89 -9.29 -25.67
C CYS A 32 -3.55 -9.80 -27.08
N ARG A 33 -2.51 -10.64 -27.21
CA ARG A 33 -2.16 -11.28 -28.49
C ARG A 33 -3.28 -12.20 -28.97
N MET A 34 -3.83 -13.04 -28.08
CA MET A 34 -4.97 -13.91 -28.37
C MET A 34 -6.18 -13.11 -28.83
N ALA A 35 -6.55 -12.05 -28.12
CA ALA A 35 -7.66 -11.19 -28.51
C ALA A 35 -7.45 -10.50 -29.88
N ARG A 36 -6.18 -10.28 -30.28
CA ARG A 36 -5.83 -9.67 -31.57
C ARG A 36 -5.82 -10.63 -32.74
N THR A 37 -5.90 -11.95 -32.54
CA THR A 37 -5.84 -12.89 -33.66
C THR A 37 -7.10 -12.85 -34.52
N CYS A 38 -8.29 -12.67 -33.92
CA CYS A 38 -9.55 -12.58 -34.65
C CYS A 38 -10.66 -11.88 -33.84
N ARG A 39 -11.70 -11.41 -34.55
CA ARG A 39 -12.85 -10.73 -33.93
C ARG A 39 -13.55 -11.59 -32.88
N TYR A 40 -13.66 -12.90 -33.13
CA TYR A 40 -14.33 -13.82 -32.20
C TYR A 40 -13.64 -13.88 -30.83
N PHE A 41 -12.30 -13.94 -30.80
CA PHE A 41 -11.54 -13.92 -29.54
C PHE A 41 -11.56 -12.53 -28.89
N ALA A 42 -11.48 -11.47 -29.70
CA ALA A 42 -11.66 -10.11 -29.19
C ALA A 42 -12.98 -9.97 -28.44
N GLU A 43 -14.09 -10.41 -29.03
CA GLU A 43 -15.43 -10.39 -28.44
C GLU A 43 -15.61 -11.32 -27.23
N ALA A 44 -14.76 -12.33 -27.05
CA ALA A 44 -14.79 -13.20 -25.88
C ALA A 44 -13.99 -12.62 -24.69
N ILE A 45 -12.86 -11.97 -24.97
CA ILE A 45 -11.87 -11.58 -23.95
C ILE A 45 -11.98 -10.11 -23.53
N ILE A 46 -12.20 -9.20 -24.49
CA ILE A 46 -12.12 -7.76 -24.25
C ILE A 46 -13.35 -7.19 -23.54
N PRO A 47 -14.60 -7.58 -23.89
CA PRO A 47 -15.79 -6.89 -23.40
C PRO A 47 -15.89 -6.81 -21.87
N PRO A 48 -16.58 -5.78 -21.34
CA PRO A 48 -16.73 -5.57 -19.91
C PRO A 48 -17.37 -6.75 -19.18
N ASN A 49 -18.30 -7.45 -19.84
CA ASN A 49 -18.97 -8.64 -19.29
C ASN A 49 -18.09 -9.90 -19.30
N SER A 50 -16.88 -9.85 -19.85
CA SER A 50 -15.93 -10.97 -19.80
C SER A 50 -15.43 -11.18 -18.37
N GLY A 51 -15.48 -12.43 -17.88
CA GLY A 51 -14.98 -12.80 -16.56
C GLY A 51 -13.46 -12.72 -16.42
N VAL A 52 -12.74 -12.60 -17.55
CA VAL A 52 -11.27 -12.65 -17.64
C VAL A 52 -10.61 -11.61 -16.74
N TRP A 53 -11.03 -10.34 -16.87
CA TRP A 53 -10.38 -9.23 -16.15
C TRP A 53 -10.66 -9.27 -14.65
N ARG A 54 -11.86 -9.69 -14.24
CA ARG A 54 -12.17 -9.87 -12.81
C ARG A 54 -11.34 -11.01 -12.21
N ARG A 55 -11.16 -12.12 -12.93
CA ARG A 55 -10.26 -13.19 -12.48
C ARG A 55 -8.81 -12.72 -12.36
N ARG A 56 -8.31 -11.96 -13.34
CA ARG A 56 -6.96 -11.38 -13.31
C ARG A 56 -6.77 -10.42 -12.13
N PHE A 57 -7.78 -9.59 -11.87
CA PHE A 57 -7.80 -8.74 -10.69
C PHE A 57 -7.66 -9.57 -9.42
N LEU A 58 -8.48 -10.61 -9.23
CA LEU A 58 -8.45 -11.46 -8.04
C LEU A 58 -7.19 -12.32 -7.90
N GLN A 59 -6.45 -12.56 -8.98
CA GLN A 59 -5.14 -13.21 -8.92
C GLN A 59 -4.06 -12.29 -8.34
N LYS A 60 -4.17 -10.97 -8.55
CA LYS A 60 -3.13 -9.99 -8.24
C LYS A 60 -3.47 -9.07 -7.06
N TYR A 61 -4.74 -8.83 -6.82
CA TYR A 61 -5.30 -7.91 -5.83
C TYR A 61 -6.36 -8.63 -5.01
N ASP A 62 -6.74 -8.05 -3.88
CA ASP A 62 -7.85 -8.58 -3.07
C ASP A 62 -9.20 -8.29 -3.74
N HIS A 63 -10.30 -8.76 -3.16
CA HIS A 63 -11.62 -8.53 -3.72
C HIS A 63 -11.93 -7.03 -3.86
N PRO A 64 -12.44 -6.57 -5.01
CA PRO A 64 -12.92 -5.21 -5.14
C PRO A 64 -14.20 -5.03 -4.32
N PRO A 65 -14.57 -3.78 -3.97
CA PRO A 65 -15.86 -3.46 -3.38
C PRO A 65 -17.03 -4.08 -4.18
N PRO A 66 -18.09 -4.55 -3.50
CA PRO A 66 -19.18 -5.33 -4.13
C PRO A 66 -19.98 -4.54 -5.17
N ASP A 67 -19.96 -3.21 -5.08
CA ASP A 67 -20.62 -2.26 -5.97
C ASP A 67 -19.86 -2.02 -7.28
N LYS A 68 -18.60 -2.44 -7.41
CA LYS A 68 -17.82 -2.23 -8.63
C LYS A 68 -18.25 -3.15 -9.77
N SER A 69 -18.62 -2.53 -10.89
CA SER A 69 -18.88 -3.20 -12.16
C SER A 69 -17.61 -3.89 -12.70
N SER A 70 -17.80 -4.86 -13.60
CA SER A 70 -16.67 -5.54 -14.25
C SER A 70 -15.80 -4.58 -15.07
N GLU A 71 -16.40 -3.52 -15.63
CA GLU A 71 -15.67 -2.50 -16.38
C GLU A 71 -14.73 -1.71 -15.47
N GLU A 72 -15.24 -1.25 -14.32
CA GLU A 72 -14.44 -0.52 -13.35
C GLU A 72 -13.29 -1.38 -12.82
N VAL A 73 -13.55 -2.66 -12.51
CA VAL A 73 -12.50 -3.61 -12.10
C VAL A 73 -11.45 -3.78 -13.20
N ARG A 74 -11.85 -3.83 -14.47
CA ARG A 74 -10.92 -3.92 -15.62
C ARG A 74 -10.05 -2.67 -15.73
N VAL A 75 -10.65 -1.48 -15.65
CA VAL A 75 -9.93 -0.21 -15.70
C VAL A 75 -8.94 -0.12 -14.54
N GLU A 76 -9.39 -0.42 -13.33
CA GLU A 76 -8.57 -0.40 -12.12
C GLU A 76 -7.41 -1.40 -12.19
N TYR A 77 -7.67 -2.63 -12.65
CA TYR A 77 -6.61 -3.62 -12.89
C TYR A 77 -5.51 -3.08 -13.80
N LYS A 78 -5.89 -2.49 -14.94
CA LYS A 78 -4.95 -1.96 -15.93
C LYS A 78 -4.17 -0.78 -15.38
N VAL A 79 -4.85 0.19 -14.76
CA VAL A 79 -4.22 1.37 -14.16
C VAL A 79 -3.22 0.94 -13.08
N ARG A 80 -3.62 0.07 -12.15
CA ARG A 80 -2.73 -0.44 -11.10
C ARG A 80 -1.55 -1.20 -11.69
N SER A 81 -1.77 -2.05 -12.70
CA SER A 81 -0.71 -2.84 -13.31
C SER A 81 0.34 -1.99 -14.03
N ILE A 82 -0.09 -0.94 -14.73
CA ILE A 82 0.83 -0.02 -15.43
C ILE A 82 1.57 0.86 -14.43
N MET A 83 0.88 1.42 -13.44
CA MET A 83 1.50 2.36 -12.50
C MET A 83 2.45 1.67 -11.53
N LEU A 84 2.09 0.49 -10.98
CA LEU A 84 2.95 -0.24 -10.04
C LEU A 84 4.15 -0.92 -10.70
N ALA A 85 4.16 -1.05 -12.03
CA ALA A 85 5.34 -1.48 -12.78
C ALA A 85 6.40 -0.38 -12.93
N GLN A 86 6.03 0.88 -12.67
CA GLN A 86 6.94 2.02 -12.72
C GLN A 86 7.64 2.25 -11.37
N THR A 87 8.86 2.76 -11.45
CA THR A 87 9.67 3.15 -10.28
C THR A 87 9.89 4.67 -10.32
N PRO A 88 8.94 5.48 -9.82
CA PRO A 88 9.09 6.93 -9.81
C PRO A 88 10.24 7.36 -8.89
N SER A 89 10.81 8.53 -9.16
CA SER A 89 11.86 9.15 -8.35
C SER A 89 11.30 10.40 -7.68
N PHE A 90 11.41 10.48 -6.35
CA PHE A 90 10.95 11.63 -5.57
C PHE A 90 12.08 12.62 -5.25
N ARG A 91 13.26 12.47 -5.89
CA ARG A 91 14.44 13.33 -5.67
C ARG A 91 14.13 14.80 -5.91
N ASP A 92 13.36 15.08 -6.96
CA ASP A 92 13.09 16.42 -7.49
C ASP A 92 11.68 16.91 -7.13
N GLY A 93 11.01 16.25 -6.19
CA GLY A 93 9.64 16.59 -5.81
C GLY A 93 8.58 15.63 -6.36
N GLU A 94 7.32 16.05 -6.24
CA GLU A 94 6.15 15.29 -6.70
C GLU A 94 5.65 15.80 -8.05
N GLY A 95 6.24 15.27 -9.13
CA GLY A 95 5.76 15.49 -10.49
C GLY A 95 4.43 14.80 -10.78
N ARG A 96 3.95 14.92 -12.02
CA ARG A 96 2.68 14.30 -12.44
C ARG A 96 2.71 12.77 -12.31
N LYS A 97 3.84 12.13 -12.62
CA LYS A 97 4.00 10.68 -12.55
C LYS A 97 3.99 10.20 -11.10
N GLU A 98 4.71 10.90 -10.23
CA GLU A 98 4.80 10.65 -8.79
C GLU A 98 3.40 10.76 -8.14
N LYS A 99 2.66 11.83 -8.46
CA LYS A 99 1.29 12.02 -7.95
C LYS A 99 0.32 10.94 -8.40
N LEU A 100 0.39 10.52 -9.66
CA LEU A 100 -0.42 9.39 -10.16
C LEU A 100 -0.07 8.07 -9.46
N TRP A 101 1.22 7.82 -9.24
CA TRP A 101 1.68 6.64 -8.53
C TRP A 101 1.23 6.64 -7.07
N LEU A 102 1.33 7.79 -6.38
CA LEU A 102 0.81 7.98 -5.03
C LEU A 102 -0.71 7.77 -4.98
N SER A 103 -1.46 8.28 -5.95
CA SER A 103 -2.91 8.05 -6.05
C SER A 103 -3.24 6.56 -6.13
N VAL A 104 -2.53 5.81 -6.98
CA VAL A 104 -2.72 4.35 -7.09
C VAL A 104 -2.39 3.64 -5.76
N LEU A 105 -1.29 4.00 -5.09
CA LEU A 105 -1.00 3.44 -3.78
C LEU A 105 -2.08 3.78 -2.76
N THR A 106 -2.56 5.02 -2.71
CA THR A 106 -3.67 5.42 -1.85
C THR A 106 -4.90 4.55 -2.10
N THR A 107 -5.25 4.23 -3.35
CA THR A 107 -6.37 3.31 -3.62
C THR A 107 -6.14 1.88 -3.13
N LEU A 108 -4.89 1.40 -3.13
CA LEU A 108 -4.54 0.09 -2.58
C LEU A 108 -4.65 0.09 -1.05
N PHE A 109 -4.08 1.10 -0.39
CA PHE A 109 -4.26 1.28 1.06
C PHE A 109 -5.73 1.47 1.40
N ALA A 110 -6.51 2.22 0.62
CA ALA A 110 -7.95 2.35 0.81
C ALA A 110 -8.66 0.99 0.69
N ALA A 111 -8.35 0.20 -0.34
CA ALA A 111 -8.93 -1.12 -0.56
C ALA A 111 -8.65 -2.09 0.59
N GLU A 112 -7.46 -2.02 1.22
CA GLU A 112 -7.15 -2.76 2.45
C GLU A 112 -8.13 -2.44 3.58
N SER A 113 -8.66 -1.22 3.59
CA SER A 113 -9.64 -0.81 4.59
C SER A 113 -10.95 -1.57 4.51
N TYR A 114 -11.31 -2.01 3.32
CA TYR A 114 -12.54 -2.76 3.04
C TYR A 114 -12.32 -4.27 3.14
N ASN A 115 -11.09 -4.71 3.38
CA ASN A 115 -10.76 -6.11 3.53
C ASN A 115 -11.16 -6.57 4.95
N THR A 116 -12.46 -6.74 5.15
CA THR A 116 -13.08 -7.13 6.41
C THR A 116 -13.12 -8.63 6.63
N GLN A 117 -12.65 -9.45 5.68
CA GLN A 117 -12.70 -10.91 5.84
C GLN A 117 -11.77 -11.33 6.97
N PRO A 118 -12.32 -11.74 8.14
CA PRO A 118 -11.49 -12.39 9.13
C PRO A 118 -11.00 -13.67 8.47
N SER A 119 -9.71 -13.99 8.64
CA SER A 119 -9.20 -15.32 8.32
C SER A 119 -10.21 -16.35 8.85
N ARG A 120 -10.92 -17.06 7.97
CA ARG A 120 -11.78 -18.16 8.39
C ARG A 120 -10.87 -19.12 9.16
N GLN A 121 -11.23 -19.40 10.42
CA GLN A 121 -10.45 -20.27 11.31
C GLN A 121 -10.02 -21.54 10.56
N GLY A 122 -8.71 -21.71 10.36
CA GLY A 122 -8.12 -22.87 9.69
C GLY A 122 -7.40 -22.59 8.37
N ASP A 123 -7.60 -21.43 7.73
CA ASP A 123 -6.77 -21.04 6.57
C ASP A 123 -5.52 -20.33 7.09
N GLU A 124 -4.32 -20.80 6.72
CA GLU A 124 -3.06 -20.07 6.96
C GLU A 124 -3.29 -18.60 6.63
N MET A 125 -2.92 -17.71 7.54
CA MET A 125 -3.16 -16.26 7.47
C MET A 125 -2.74 -15.71 6.10
N ARG A 126 -3.68 -15.66 5.15
CA ARG A 126 -3.38 -15.28 3.76
C ARG A 126 -2.97 -13.83 3.78
N VAL A 127 -1.70 -13.58 3.50
CA VAL A 127 -1.19 -12.23 3.35
C VAL A 127 -1.98 -11.56 2.24
N SER A 128 -2.63 -10.43 2.57
CA SER A 128 -3.34 -9.60 1.60
C SER A 128 -2.51 -9.40 0.32
N ARG A 129 -3.14 -9.59 -0.84
CA ARG A 129 -2.48 -9.40 -2.14
C ARG A 129 -2.18 -7.93 -2.40
N ASN A 130 -3.06 -7.03 -1.93
CA ASN A 130 -2.81 -5.60 -2.01
C ASN A 130 -1.57 -5.21 -1.19
N ARG A 131 -1.38 -5.79 0.01
CA ARG A 131 -0.22 -5.55 0.88
C ARG A 131 1.06 -6.05 0.24
N ALA A 132 1.02 -7.21 -0.41
CA ALA A 132 2.14 -7.72 -1.18
C ALA A 132 2.52 -6.76 -2.32
N CYS A 133 1.53 -6.23 -3.04
CA CYS A 133 1.74 -5.23 -4.10
C CYS A 133 2.33 -3.93 -3.58
N ILE A 134 1.78 -3.38 -2.49
CA ILE A 134 2.28 -2.17 -1.82
C ILE A 134 3.75 -2.37 -1.42
N LYS A 135 4.04 -3.47 -0.72
CA LYS A 135 5.39 -3.81 -0.26
C LYS A 135 6.37 -3.91 -1.43
N LYS A 136 5.98 -4.55 -2.54
CA LYS A 136 6.80 -4.66 -3.74
C LYS A 136 7.06 -3.28 -4.36
N ALA A 137 6.02 -2.49 -4.59
CA ALA A 137 6.11 -1.18 -5.23
C ALA A 137 6.98 -0.20 -4.45
N ILE A 138 6.78 -0.11 -3.13
CA ILE A 138 7.57 0.76 -2.25
C ILE A 138 9.06 0.38 -2.24
N ARG A 139 9.36 -0.93 -2.26
CA ARG A 139 10.74 -1.41 -2.28
C ARG A 139 11.46 -1.10 -3.59
N SER A 140 10.76 -1.23 -4.72
CA SER A 140 11.35 -0.99 -6.03
C SER A 140 11.59 0.50 -6.32
N SER A 141 10.92 1.42 -5.62
CA SER A 141 11.00 2.86 -5.91
C SER A 141 11.96 3.65 -5.01
N GLY A 142 12.55 3.04 -3.96
CA GLY A 142 13.36 3.78 -2.99
C GLY A 142 12.56 4.83 -2.20
N PHE A 143 11.23 4.76 -2.23
CA PHE A 143 10.32 5.75 -1.65
C PHE A 143 10.61 6.04 -0.16
N LEU A 144 10.95 5.00 0.61
CA LEU A 144 11.21 5.12 2.06
C LEU A 144 12.63 5.63 2.42
N ASP A 145 13.53 5.76 1.43
CA ASP A 145 14.89 6.27 1.63
C ASP A 145 14.96 7.81 1.56
N GLN A 146 13.90 8.42 1.04
CA GLN A 146 13.67 9.86 1.03
C GLN A 146 12.49 10.11 1.95
N PRO A 147 12.69 10.26 3.25
CA PRO A 147 11.56 10.30 4.16
C PRO A 147 10.93 11.70 4.26
N ILE A 148 11.59 12.74 3.74
CA ILE A 148 11.06 14.10 3.58
C ILE A 148 11.49 14.56 2.18
N VAL A 149 10.53 14.84 1.31
CA VAL A 149 10.80 15.43 0.00
C VAL A 149 11.24 16.87 0.22
N GLY A 150 12.34 17.27 -0.42
CA GLY A 150 12.61 18.69 -0.60
C GLY A 150 13.48 19.39 0.44
N ASP A 151 14.14 18.65 1.32
CA ASP A 151 15.09 19.23 2.29
C ASP A 151 16.45 19.63 1.65
N GLY A 152 16.58 19.44 0.34
CA GLY A 152 17.59 20.14 -0.45
C GLY A 152 17.09 21.55 -0.74
N ALA A 153 17.94 22.57 -0.54
CA ALA A 153 17.67 24.01 -0.63
C ALA A 153 16.91 24.54 -1.87
N ASN A 154 16.51 23.69 -2.82
CA ASN A 154 15.87 24.04 -4.09
C ASN A 154 14.44 23.53 -4.27
N SER A 155 13.82 22.91 -3.26
CA SER A 155 12.45 22.40 -3.35
C SER A 155 11.48 23.25 -2.53
N SER A 156 10.76 24.14 -3.21
CA SER A 156 9.90 25.16 -2.59
C SER A 156 8.52 24.68 -2.12
N LEU A 157 8.14 23.42 -2.35
CA LEU A 157 6.77 22.94 -2.08
C LEU A 157 6.76 21.86 -0.98
N PRO A 158 5.85 21.98 0.01
CA PRO A 158 5.68 20.95 1.02
C PRO A 158 5.22 19.63 0.37
N PRO A 159 5.59 18.46 0.93
CA PRO A 159 5.10 17.17 0.45
C PRO A 159 3.58 17.10 0.51
N SER A 160 2.97 16.39 -0.43
CA SER A 160 1.51 16.24 -0.45
C SER A 160 1.02 15.32 0.68
N ARG A 161 -0.25 15.48 1.06
CA ARG A 161 -0.89 14.62 2.05
C ARG A 161 -0.80 13.12 1.68
N PRO A 162 -1.05 12.68 0.43
CA PRO A 162 -0.85 11.27 0.03
C PRO A 162 0.58 10.77 0.26
N TYR A 163 1.58 11.60 -0.05
CA TYR A 163 2.97 11.25 0.19
C TYR A 163 3.23 10.97 1.68
N LEU A 164 2.86 11.91 2.54
CA LEU A 164 3.03 11.80 3.99
C LEU A 164 2.26 10.60 4.56
N ALA A 165 1.01 10.43 4.13
CA ALA A 165 0.15 9.33 4.57
C ALA A 165 0.73 7.96 4.19
N ILE A 166 1.21 7.78 2.95
CA ILE A 166 1.81 6.53 2.50
C ILE A 166 3.14 6.27 3.24
N GLN A 167 3.98 7.28 3.45
CA GLN A 167 5.20 7.16 4.25
C GLN A 167 4.91 6.64 5.66
N LEU A 168 3.88 7.19 6.31
CA LEU A 168 3.45 6.81 7.65
C LEU A 168 2.80 5.43 7.68
N ALA A 169 1.90 5.12 6.74
CA ALA A 169 1.25 3.82 6.64
C ALA A 169 2.26 2.69 6.37
N ALA A 170 3.37 3.00 5.67
CA ALA A 170 4.46 2.07 5.39
C ALA A 170 5.51 1.97 6.51
N THR A 171 5.28 2.54 7.70
CA THR A 171 6.22 2.51 8.83
C THR A 171 6.62 1.09 9.23
N TYR A 172 5.71 0.11 9.15
CA TYR A 172 6.02 -1.28 9.45
C TYR A 172 7.13 -1.86 8.54
N LEU A 173 7.24 -1.37 7.29
CA LEU A 173 8.32 -1.76 6.38
C LEU A 173 9.64 -1.15 6.82
N VAL A 174 9.61 0.15 7.14
CA VAL A 174 10.80 0.91 7.58
C VAL A 174 11.41 0.31 8.86
N LEU A 175 10.59 -0.21 9.76
CA LEU A 175 11.03 -0.78 11.02
C LEU A 175 11.41 -2.27 10.92
N ASP A 176 11.09 -2.97 9.83
CA ASP A 176 11.42 -4.41 9.65
C ASP A 176 12.94 -4.65 9.60
N ILE A 177 13.48 -5.33 10.62
CA ILE A 177 14.93 -5.55 10.78
C ILE A 177 15.61 -6.26 9.61
N ASN A 178 14.84 -7.04 8.83
CA ASN A 178 15.38 -7.80 7.70
C ASN A 178 15.65 -6.92 6.47
N HIS A 179 15.33 -5.63 6.55
CA HIS A 179 15.45 -4.70 5.45
C HIS A 179 16.16 -3.44 5.92
N SER A 180 17.12 -2.97 5.13
CA SER A 180 17.85 -1.73 5.39
C SER A 180 17.23 -0.59 4.57
N PHE A 181 16.83 0.47 5.25
CA PHE A 181 16.47 1.75 4.64
C PHE A 181 17.42 2.82 5.15
N ARG A 182 17.74 3.81 4.31
CA ARG A 182 18.57 4.96 4.68
C ARG A 182 18.00 5.65 5.92
N SER A 183 18.85 6.01 6.88
CA SER A 183 18.45 6.71 8.11
C SER A 183 19.52 7.69 8.54
N LEU A 184 19.37 8.96 8.14
CA LEU A 184 20.28 10.04 8.49
C LEU A 184 19.72 10.91 9.62
N ARG A 185 20.60 11.64 10.31
CA ARG A 185 20.22 12.60 11.35
C ARG A 185 19.43 13.77 10.77
N THR A 186 19.70 14.13 9.52
CA THR A 186 19.00 15.18 8.76
C THR A 186 17.61 14.77 8.29
N ASP A 187 17.19 13.51 8.49
CA ASP A 187 15.86 13.07 8.08
C ASP A 187 14.74 13.56 9.04
N TYR A 188 15.09 14.30 10.09
CA TYR A 188 14.13 14.92 11.01
C TYR A 188 14.70 16.15 11.73
N ASP A 189 13.80 17.06 12.14
CA ASP A 189 14.10 18.21 12.99
C ASP A 189 13.65 17.92 14.43
N LEU A 190 14.56 18.11 15.39
CA LEU A 190 14.25 17.92 16.81
C LEU A 190 13.30 18.98 17.36
N ASN A 191 13.32 20.20 16.82
CA ASN A 191 12.38 21.24 17.23
C ASN A 191 10.94 20.84 16.88
N ILE A 192 10.74 20.14 15.76
CA ILE A 192 9.42 19.61 15.36
C ILE A 192 9.05 18.38 16.19
N VAL A 193 9.99 17.46 16.42
CA VAL A 193 9.78 16.25 17.22
C VAL A 193 9.38 16.60 18.66
N TYR A 194 10.04 17.59 19.26
CA TYR A 194 9.80 18.06 20.61
C TYR A 194 8.92 19.32 20.66
N ARG A 195 8.17 19.63 19.59
CA ARG A 195 7.15 20.69 19.59
C ARG A 195 5.95 20.24 20.44
N CYS A 196 6.18 20.14 21.74
CA CYS A 196 5.19 19.99 22.79
C CYS A 196 5.16 21.33 23.53
N ASP A 197 4.35 22.27 23.05
CA ASP A 197 4.11 23.51 23.79
C ASP A 197 3.37 23.19 25.08
N SER A 198 4.00 23.48 26.22
CA SER A 198 3.40 23.44 27.56
C SER A 198 2.27 24.47 27.75
N SER A 199 2.04 25.33 26.77
CA SER A 199 0.99 26.37 26.74
C SER A 199 -0.28 25.96 25.98
N THR A 200 -0.30 24.80 25.32
CA THR A 200 -1.49 24.25 24.64
C THR A 200 -1.73 22.82 25.12
N PRO A 201 -2.65 22.59 26.08
CA PRO A 201 -3.07 21.26 26.49
C PRO A 201 -3.67 20.42 25.35
N ASP A 202 -4.03 21.08 24.25
CA ASP A 202 -4.72 20.52 23.08
C ASP A 202 -3.78 20.29 21.89
N ILE A 203 -2.54 19.86 22.11
CA ILE A 203 -1.86 19.11 21.04
C ILE A 203 -2.66 17.80 20.96
N PRO A 204 -3.28 17.45 19.82
CA PRO A 204 -4.14 16.29 19.76
C PRO A 204 -3.27 15.05 19.94
N ILE A 205 -3.14 14.65 21.20
CA ILE A 205 -2.89 13.29 21.64
C ILE A 205 -4.10 12.55 21.09
N ILE A 206 -3.99 12.15 19.83
CA ILE A 206 -5.02 11.60 18.94
C ILE A 206 -6.11 10.92 19.78
N ASN A 207 -7.11 11.71 20.18
CA ASN A 207 -8.24 11.23 20.92
C ASN A 207 -9.11 10.63 19.84
N ALA A 208 -9.03 9.31 19.72
CA ALA A 208 -9.72 8.51 18.72
C ALA A 208 -11.27 8.55 18.84
N SER A 209 -11.83 9.59 19.46
CA SER A 209 -13.26 9.80 19.67
C SER A 209 -13.91 10.71 18.64
N ASN A 210 -13.16 11.62 17.99
CA ASN A 210 -13.74 12.55 17.00
C ASN A 210 -13.04 12.39 15.64
N ASP A 211 -13.79 11.95 14.64
CA ASP A 211 -13.33 11.63 13.27
C ASP A 211 -12.91 12.87 12.43
N GLU A 212 -12.82 14.06 13.02
CA GLU A 212 -12.57 15.33 12.33
C GLU A 212 -11.30 16.09 12.78
N GLU A 213 -10.45 15.49 13.62
CA GLU A 213 -9.27 16.21 14.10
C GLU A 213 -8.10 16.13 13.09
N ASN A 214 -7.60 17.30 12.66
CA ASN A 214 -6.53 17.46 11.69
C ASN A 214 -5.21 16.84 12.19
N ILE A 215 -4.98 15.56 11.87
CA ILE A 215 -3.71 14.90 12.15
C ILE A 215 -2.58 15.59 11.35
N ASP A 216 -1.60 16.15 12.06
CA ASP A 216 -0.39 16.73 11.47
C ASP A 216 0.56 15.63 10.98
N LEU A 217 0.32 15.14 9.75
CA LEU A 217 1.12 14.08 9.13
C LEU A 217 2.59 14.48 8.98
N TYR A 218 2.89 15.78 8.90
CA TYR A 218 4.26 16.27 8.74
C TYR A 218 5.03 16.07 10.05
N GLN A 219 4.47 16.53 11.18
CA GLN A 219 5.05 16.29 12.51
C GLN A 219 5.18 14.79 12.80
N LEU A 220 4.16 14.00 12.47
CA LEU A 220 4.20 12.54 12.63
C LEU A 220 5.37 11.89 11.88
N LEU A 221 5.67 12.38 10.68
CA LEU A 221 6.74 11.85 9.87
C LEU A 221 8.11 12.15 10.47
N HIS A 222 8.29 13.34 11.05
CA HIS A 222 9.49 13.69 11.83
C HIS A 222 9.65 12.78 13.04
N ILE A 223 8.59 12.56 13.81
CA ILE A 223 8.59 11.64 14.95
C ILE A 223 8.94 10.21 14.50
N ARG A 224 8.35 9.74 13.38
CA ARG A 224 8.67 8.44 12.77
C ARG A 224 10.14 8.32 12.44
N ASN A 225 10.72 9.33 11.78
CA ASN A 225 12.12 9.30 11.33
C ASN A 225 13.10 9.35 12.51
N PHE A 226 12.78 10.11 13.56
CA PHE A 226 13.51 10.10 14.83
C PHE A 226 13.58 8.68 15.40
N TRP A 227 12.42 8.03 15.61
CA TRP A 227 12.37 6.68 16.17
C TRP A 227 13.01 5.64 15.24
N LYS A 228 12.81 5.74 13.92
CA LYS A 228 13.50 4.90 12.93
C LYS A 228 15.00 4.91 13.19
N ARG A 229 15.61 6.09 13.33
CA ARG A 229 17.05 6.21 13.57
C ARG A 229 17.47 5.57 14.90
N HIS A 230 16.80 5.91 16.00
CA HIS A 230 17.15 5.37 17.33
C HIS A 230 16.93 3.86 17.47
N LEU A 231 15.99 3.28 16.72
CA LEU A 231 15.71 1.84 16.72
C LEU A 231 16.58 1.06 15.73
N ARG A 232 16.96 1.66 14.59
CA ARG A 232 17.61 0.95 13.47
C ARG A 232 19.08 1.26 13.28
N ASN A 233 19.53 2.44 13.67
CA ASN A 233 20.93 2.82 13.52
C ASN A 233 21.73 2.35 14.75
N ARG A 234 22.74 1.52 14.51
CA ARG A 234 23.63 1.00 15.56
C ARG A 234 24.49 2.11 16.18
N ASP A 235 24.90 3.09 15.37
CA ASP A 235 25.82 4.16 15.78
C ASP A 235 25.17 5.14 16.75
N GLU A 236 23.84 5.27 16.67
CA GLU A 236 23.06 6.06 17.62
C GLU A 236 23.11 5.47 19.04
N ASN A 237 23.33 4.14 19.15
CA ASN A 237 23.50 3.38 20.39
C ASN A 237 22.48 3.68 21.52
N THR A 238 21.26 4.10 21.17
CA THR A 238 20.16 4.31 22.13
C THR A 238 19.32 3.05 22.30
N PHE A 239 18.46 2.73 21.32
CA PHE A 239 17.48 1.65 21.42
C PHE A 239 17.71 0.50 20.45
N HIS A 240 18.75 0.59 19.61
CA HIS A 240 19.05 -0.41 18.59
C HIS A 240 19.16 -1.84 19.15
N LYS A 241 19.98 -2.05 20.19
CA LYS A 241 20.17 -3.39 20.79
C LYS A 241 18.87 -3.95 21.37
N SER A 242 18.13 -3.12 22.11
CA SER A 242 16.84 -3.51 22.71
C SER A 242 15.84 -3.92 21.63
N TYR A 243 15.72 -3.10 20.58
CA TYR A 243 14.80 -3.36 19.47
C TYR A 243 15.20 -4.61 18.66
N HIS A 244 16.49 -4.82 18.41
CA HIS A 244 16.97 -6.00 17.69
C HIS A 244 16.73 -7.31 18.47
N ASN A 245 16.89 -7.27 19.80
CA ASN A 245 16.68 -8.43 20.67
C ASN A 245 15.20 -8.70 20.97
N MET A 246 14.30 -7.78 20.62
CA MET A 246 12.86 -7.94 20.81
C MET A 246 12.32 -9.15 20.01
N PRO A 247 11.48 -10.03 20.60
CA PRO A 247 10.86 -11.13 19.88
C PRO A 247 10.04 -10.66 18.68
N LYS A 248 10.05 -11.41 17.58
CA LYS A 248 9.36 -11.05 16.32
C LYS A 248 7.87 -10.75 16.51
N ILE A 249 7.20 -11.45 17.43
CA ILE A 249 5.78 -11.24 17.74
C ILE A 249 5.48 -9.87 18.36
N MET A 250 6.47 -9.26 19.04
CA MET A 250 6.34 -7.96 19.71
C MET A 250 6.79 -6.79 18.82
N ARG A 251 7.39 -7.07 17.67
CA ARG A 251 7.84 -6.03 16.74
C ARG A 251 6.65 -5.44 15.96
N PRO A 252 6.77 -4.20 15.46
CA PRO A 252 5.82 -3.64 14.51
C PRO A 252 5.52 -4.60 13.38
N LYS A 253 4.25 -4.93 13.24
CA LYS A 253 3.69 -5.61 12.08
C LYS A 253 2.85 -4.62 11.30
N ALA A 254 2.55 -4.91 10.03
CA ALA A 254 1.48 -4.17 9.38
C ALA A 254 0.14 -4.56 10.00
N TRP A 255 -0.90 -3.81 9.66
CA TRP A 255 -2.27 -4.12 10.00
C TRP A 255 -2.62 -5.57 9.61
N GLU A 256 -3.29 -6.26 10.53
CA GLU A 256 -3.78 -7.64 10.35
C GLU A 256 -5.29 -7.66 10.08
N GLU A 257 -6.00 -6.57 10.39
CA GLU A 257 -7.43 -6.37 10.14
C GLU A 257 -7.66 -5.24 9.12
N GLY A 258 -8.85 -5.22 8.50
CA GLY A 258 -9.28 -4.12 7.65
C GLY A 258 -9.16 -2.79 8.38
N LEU A 259 -8.55 -1.81 7.73
CA LEU A 259 -8.41 -0.45 8.25
C LEU A 259 -9.82 0.08 8.56
N GLY A 260 -10.16 0.29 9.83
CA GLY A 260 -11.51 0.72 10.24
C GLY A 260 -12.10 -0.10 11.37
N ASN A 261 -11.60 -1.31 11.62
CA ASN A 261 -11.92 -1.99 12.86
C ASN A 261 -11.31 -1.21 14.03
N LYS A 262 -12.11 -0.97 15.07
CA LYS A 262 -11.66 -0.48 16.37
C LYS A 262 -10.86 -1.57 17.08
N GLY A 263 -9.79 -2.06 16.45
CA GLY A 263 -8.84 -2.94 17.09
C GLY A 263 -8.27 -2.22 18.31
N SER A 264 -8.19 -2.93 19.44
CA SER A 264 -7.45 -2.43 20.58
C SER A 264 -6.01 -2.22 20.14
N LEU A 265 -5.45 -1.04 20.44
CA LEU A 265 -4.04 -0.77 20.20
C LEU A 265 -3.24 -1.86 20.91
N GLY A 266 -2.46 -2.64 20.16
CA GLY A 266 -1.62 -3.69 20.75
C GLY A 266 -0.84 -3.14 21.95
N THR A 267 -1.05 -3.77 23.10
CA THR A 267 -0.50 -3.37 24.41
C THR A 267 1.03 -3.52 24.45
N CYS A 268 1.61 -4.30 23.54
CA CYS A 268 3.02 -4.67 23.56
C CYS A 268 3.91 -3.74 22.75
N TRP A 269 4.07 -2.49 23.20
CA TRP A 269 5.26 -1.70 22.88
C TRP A 269 5.81 -1.16 24.19
N LEU A 270 6.74 -1.90 24.77
CA LEU A 270 7.36 -1.62 26.05
C LEU A 270 7.94 -0.19 26.09
N GLY A 271 7.40 0.66 26.96
CA GLY A 271 8.13 1.77 27.60
C GLY A 271 8.43 3.04 26.80
N TYR A 272 8.04 3.14 25.52
CA TYR A 272 8.31 4.33 24.72
C TYR A 272 7.06 5.20 24.58
N TYR A 273 6.89 6.19 25.46
CA TYR A 273 5.67 7.02 25.52
C TYR A 273 5.35 7.75 24.20
N TYR A 274 6.35 8.22 23.45
CA TYR A 274 6.15 8.86 22.14
C TYR A 274 5.90 7.87 20.98
N LEU A 275 6.03 6.56 21.19
CA LEU A 275 5.73 5.54 20.17
C LEU A 275 4.22 5.23 20.10
N ALA A 276 3.39 5.71 21.03
CA ALA A 276 1.93 5.64 20.94
C ALA A 276 1.40 6.31 19.65
N ILE A 277 2.11 7.34 19.18
CA ILE A 277 1.81 8.07 17.95
C ILE A 277 2.09 7.21 16.70
N LEU A 278 3.21 6.48 16.70
CA LEU A 278 3.57 5.52 15.64
C LEU A 278 2.63 4.32 15.61
N LYS A 279 2.08 3.91 16.77
CA LYS A 279 1.03 2.90 16.82
C LYS A 279 -0.18 3.30 16.00
N ILE A 280 -0.51 4.60 15.91
CA ILE A 280 -1.69 5.07 15.16
C ILE A 280 -1.43 5.01 13.65
N SER A 281 -0.25 5.39 13.18
CA SER A 281 0.12 5.25 11.77
C SER A 281 0.11 3.79 11.29
N ILE A 282 0.38 2.84 12.21
CA ILE A 282 0.41 1.40 11.92
C ILE A 282 -0.96 0.73 12.11
N ALA A 283 -1.71 1.12 13.16
CA ALA A 283 -2.97 0.49 13.55
C ALA A 283 -4.21 1.15 12.94
N LYS A 284 -4.14 2.43 12.56
CA LYS A 284 -5.24 3.17 11.90
C LYS A 284 -4.78 3.92 10.64
N PRO A 285 -4.20 3.26 9.62
CA PRO A 285 -3.84 3.91 8.36
C PRO A 285 -4.97 4.72 7.71
N LYS A 286 -6.24 4.33 7.90
CA LYS A 286 -7.42 5.07 7.42
C LYS A 286 -7.42 6.55 7.84
N SER A 287 -7.10 6.85 9.11
CA SER A 287 -7.13 8.23 9.61
C SER A 287 -6.08 9.12 8.94
N LEU A 288 -5.04 8.52 8.33
CA LEU A 288 -4.03 9.26 7.56
C LEU A 288 -4.60 9.80 6.24
N PHE A 289 -5.58 9.12 5.65
CA PHE A 289 -6.12 9.45 4.33
C PHE A 289 -7.36 10.38 4.37
N GLY A 290 -7.95 10.61 5.54
CA GLY A 290 -9.12 11.49 5.73
C GLY A 290 -10.46 10.82 5.38
N SER A 291 -11.56 11.55 5.57
CA SER A 291 -12.95 11.09 5.39
C SER A 291 -13.40 10.85 3.94
N ASN A 292 -12.55 11.16 2.95
CA ASN A 292 -12.83 10.98 1.52
C ASN A 292 -12.23 9.69 0.92
N LEU A 293 -12.13 8.62 1.72
CA LEU A 293 -11.88 7.27 1.20
C LEU A 293 -13.20 6.56 0.89
#